data_AF-A0A3B8KBI3-F1
#
_entry.id   AF-A0A3B8KBI3-F1
#
_cell.length_a   1.000
_cell.length_b   1.000
_cell.length_c   1.000
_cell.angle_alpha   90.00
_cell.angle_beta   90.00
_cell.angle_gamma   90.00
#
_symmetry.space_group_name_H-M   'P 1'
#
loop_
_entity.id
_entity.type
_entity.pdbx_description
1 polymer ?
#
loop_
_entity_poly.entity_id
_entity_poly.type
_entity_poly.pdbx_seq_one_letter_code
_entity_poly.pdbx_strand_id
1 'polypeptide(L)'
;MSLYSFTYTLHHVLLLKLIANFPFDRARTLHNFLFLAAANTPAAERIGINYEFYRGAASVYSFEIQGFLTDLKRGALLQTDTLALTKEGRDFYYQVASLLRYERFPAYCMNLAAQYQHNLWRVNHEIIFHPLFRKCKVGRKISLPAL
;
A
#
# COMPACT_ATOMS: atom_id res chain seq x y z
N MET A 1 26.28 16.94 -3.14
CA MET A 1 24.91 16.81 -2.60
C MET A 1 23.93 16.96 -3.76
N SER A 2 23.45 15.86 -4.35
CA SER A 2 22.41 15.97 -5.39
C SER A 2 21.06 16.19 -4.71
N LEU A 3 20.58 17.43 -4.74
CA LEU A 3 19.21 17.81 -4.37
C LEU A 3 18.26 17.29 -5.45
N TYR A 4 17.97 15.99 -5.45
CA TYR A 4 16.73 15.53 -6.05
C TYR A 4 15.61 15.94 -5.10
N SER A 5 14.86 16.98 -5.45
CA SER A 5 13.62 17.31 -4.75
C SER A 5 12.57 16.26 -5.11
N PHE A 6 12.67 15.06 -4.55
CA PHE A 6 11.59 14.08 -4.63
C PHE A 6 10.39 14.67 -3.88
N THR A 7 9.39 15.13 -4.62
CA THR A 7 8.12 15.60 -4.07
C THR A 7 7.28 14.38 -3.69
N TYR A 8 7.38 13.98 -2.43
CA TYR A 8 6.58 12.89 -1.90
C TYR A 8 5.12 13.30 -1.77
N THR A 9 4.23 12.47 -2.33
CA THR A 9 2.77 12.64 -2.27
C THR A 9 2.18 11.95 -1.03
N LEU A 10 0.89 12.18 -0.74
CA LEU A 10 0.17 11.50 0.34
C LEU A 10 0.18 9.97 0.19
N HIS A 11 0.31 9.44 -1.03
CA HIS A 11 0.48 8.01 -1.29
C HIS A 11 1.78 7.48 -0.66
N HIS A 12 2.89 8.21 -0.81
CA HIS A 12 4.17 7.85 -0.20
C HIS A 12 4.07 7.85 1.32
N VAL A 13 3.42 8.87 1.87
CA VAL A 13 3.17 8.98 3.32
C VAL A 13 2.34 7.81 3.82
N LEU A 14 1.33 7.36 3.05
CA LEU A 14 0.50 6.20 3.41
C LEU A 14 1.34 4.92 3.45
N LEU A 15 2.20 4.69 2.44
CA LEU A 15 3.07 3.51 2.43
C LEU A 15 4.07 3.53 3.59
N LEU A 16 4.68 4.69 3.88
CA LEU A 16 5.58 4.84 5.03
C LEU A 16 4.84 4.57 6.34
N LYS A 17 3.63 5.09 6.51
CA LYS A 17 2.79 4.84 7.69
C LYS A 17 2.50 3.35 7.86
N LEU A 18 2.10 2.66 6.79
CA LEU A 18 1.83 1.23 6.86
C LEU A 18 3.08 0.42 7.22
N ILE A 19 4.21 0.70 6.58
CA ILE A 19 5.48 0.00 6.82
C ILE A 19 6.04 0.31 8.22
N ALA A 20 5.82 1.52 8.74
CA ALA A 20 6.26 1.91 10.08
C ALA A 20 5.54 1.14 11.18
N ASN A 21 4.26 0.81 10.96
CA ASN A 21 3.40 0.21 11.97
C ASN A 21 3.24 -1.30 11.81
N PHE A 22 3.48 -1.83 10.60
CA PHE A 22 3.23 -3.24 10.28
C PHE A 22 4.37 -3.86 9.47
N PRO A 23 4.85 -5.06 9.84
CA PRO A 23 6.00 -5.70 9.19
C PRO A 23 5.59 -6.37 7.87
N PHE A 24 5.49 -5.59 6.79
CA PHE A 24 5.27 -6.13 5.46
C PHE A 24 6.56 -6.75 4.91
N ASP A 25 6.75 -8.07 5.03
CA ASP A 25 8.01 -8.71 4.59
C ASP A 25 8.28 -8.57 3.08
N ARG A 26 7.23 -8.49 2.26
CA ARG A 26 7.31 -8.49 0.79
C ARG A 26 6.34 -7.50 0.18
N ALA A 27 6.75 -6.86 -0.93
CA ALA A 27 5.89 -5.99 -1.73
C ALA A 27 4.59 -6.69 -2.16
N ARG A 28 4.66 -7.98 -2.52
CA ARG A 28 3.46 -8.78 -2.82
C ARG A 28 2.39 -8.68 -1.73
N THR A 29 2.77 -8.80 -0.47
CA THR A 29 1.83 -8.75 0.66
C THR A 29 1.22 -7.35 0.77
N LEU A 30 2.02 -6.30 0.61
CA LEU A 30 1.53 -4.91 0.64
C LEU A 30 0.55 -4.62 -0.51
N HIS A 31 0.83 -5.10 -1.72
CA HIS A 31 -0.07 -4.94 -2.87
C HIS A 31 -1.40 -5.68 -2.65
N ASN A 32 -1.33 -6.93 -2.17
CA ASN A 32 -2.51 -7.71 -1.83
C ASN A 32 -3.33 -7.03 -0.72
N PHE A 33 -2.65 -6.49 0.29
CA PHE A 33 -3.27 -5.78 1.40
C PHE A 33 -4.00 -4.52 0.92
N LEU A 34 -3.33 -3.67 0.13
CA LEU A 34 -3.91 -2.43 -0.38
C LEU A 34 -5.07 -2.70 -1.34
N PHE A 35 -5.04 -3.80 -2.09
CA PHE A 35 -6.18 -4.25 -2.87
C PHE A 35 -7.37 -4.63 -1.99
N LEU A 36 -7.16 -5.46 -0.97
CA LEU A 36 -8.23 -5.83 -0.05
C LEU A 36 -8.80 -4.60 0.64
N ALA A 37 -7.95 -3.66 1.06
CA ALA A 37 -8.40 -2.40 1.64
C ALA A 37 -9.26 -1.60 0.65
N ALA A 38 -8.78 -1.39 -0.58
CA ALA A 38 -9.50 -0.63 -1.59
C ALA A 38 -10.80 -1.31 -2.06
N ALA A 39 -10.83 -2.64 -2.10
CA ALA A 39 -12.00 -3.41 -2.53
C ALA A 39 -13.11 -3.45 -1.47
N ASN A 40 -12.76 -3.36 -0.18
CA ASN A 40 -13.70 -3.38 0.94
C ASN A 40 -14.06 -1.98 1.47
N THR A 41 -13.42 -0.93 0.95
CA THR A 41 -13.74 0.46 1.30
C THR A 41 -14.70 1.06 0.27
N PRO A 42 -15.81 1.72 0.68
CA PRO A 42 -16.66 2.45 -0.24
C PRO A 42 -15.87 3.47 -1.04
N ALA A 43 -16.23 3.65 -2.32
CA ALA A 43 -15.51 4.54 -3.22
C ALA A 43 -15.44 5.99 -2.69
N ALA A 44 -16.52 6.46 -2.04
CA ALA A 44 -16.59 7.78 -1.41
C ALA A 44 -15.62 7.98 -0.22
N GLU A 45 -15.10 6.91 0.37
CA GLU A 45 -14.16 6.97 1.50
C GLU A 45 -12.69 6.86 1.06
N ARG A 46 -12.45 6.58 -0.22
CA ARG A 46 -11.11 6.48 -0.84
C ARG A 46 -10.86 7.57 -1.89
N ILE A 47 -11.45 8.75 -1.71
CA ILE A 47 -11.20 9.92 -2.55
C ILE A 47 -9.69 10.22 -2.57
N GLY A 48 -9.14 10.46 -3.75
CA GLY A 48 -7.70 10.67 -3.94
C GLY A 48 -6.87 9.38 -3.94
N ILE A 49 -7.44 8.21 -3.62
CA ILE A 49 -6.76 6.91 -3.69
C ILE A 49 -7.43 6.01 -4.73
N ASN A 50 -6.88 6.05 -5.96
CA ASN A 50 -7.40 5.34 -7.13
C ASN A 50 -6.39 4.38 -7.73
N TYR A 51 -5.81 3.51 -6.90
CA TYR A 51 -4.85 2.53 -7.40
C TYR A 51 -5.48 1.55 -8.38
N GLU A 52 -4.79 1.33 -9.48
CA GLU A 52 -5.12 0.28 -10.42
C GLU A 52 -4.46 -1.03 -10.00
N PHE A 53 -5.28 -2.09 -9.91
CA PHE A 53 -4.82 -3.43 -9.56
C PHE A 53 -4.96 -4.36 -10.76
N TYR A 54 -3.92 -5.14 -11.03
CA TYR A 54 -3.87 -6.15 -12.07
C TYR A 54 -3.76 -7.52 -11.43
N ARG A 55 -4.57 -8.47 -11.92
CA ARG A 55 -4.55 -9.84 -11.42
C ARG A 55 -3.30 -10.58 -11.91
N GLY A 56 -2.48 -11.05 -10.98
CA GLY A 56 -1.48 -12.09 -11.21
C GLY A 56 -2.05 -13.49 -10.99
N ALA A 57 -1.19 -14.51 -11.05
CA ALA A 57 -1.62 -15.90 -10.85
C ALA A 57 -2.19 -16.14 -9.44
N ALA A 58 -1.50 -15.66 -8.41
CA ALA A 58 -1.86 -15.84 -7.00
C ALA A 58 -1.69 -14.56 -6.16
N SER A 59 -1.69 -13.41 -6.82
CA SER A 59 -1.53 -12.10 -6.18
C SER A 59 -2.09 -11.02 -7.09
N VAL A 60 -2.18 -9.79 -6.56
CA VAL A 60 -2.41 -8.61 -7.37
C VAL A 60 -1.18 -7.73 -7.39
N TYR A 61 -1.14 -6.87 -8.39
CA TYR A 61 -0.05 -5.94 -8.59
C TYR A 61 -0.60 -4.58 -8.98
N SER A 62 0.08 -3.52 -8.57
CA SER A 62 -0.26 -2.14 -8.91
C SER A 62 1.02 -1.44 -9.29
N PHE A 63 1.07 -0.91 -10.51
CA PHE A 63 2.25 -0.21 -11.01
C PHE A 63 2.49 1.08 -10.23
N GLU A 64 1.43 1.76 -9.80
CA GLU A 64 1.50 2.98 -9.02
C GLU A 64 2.11 2.73 -7.63
N ILE A 65 1.60 1.72 -6.91
CA ILE A 65 2.16 1.33 -5.60
C ILE A 65 3.64 0.96 -5.75
N GLN A 66 4.01 0.21 -6.80
CA GLN A 66 5.41 -0.11 -7.04
C GLN A 66 6.23 1.14 -7.36
N GLY A 67 5.69 2.09 -8.13
CA GLY A 67 6.32 3.38 -8.41
C GLY A 67 6.68 4.10 -7.12
N PHE A 68 5.71 4.28 -6.23
CA PHE A 68 5.93 4.92 -4.93
C PHE A 68 6.94 4.18 -4.06
N LEU A 69 6.90 2.84 -4.02
CA LEU A 69 7.93 2.05 -3.31
C LEU A 69 9.32 2.26 -3.90
N THR A 70 9.41 2.37 -5.22
CA THR A 70 10.68 2.61 -5.92
C THR A 70 11.21 4.00 -5.62
N ASP A 71 10.35 5.01 -5.58
CA ASP A 71 10.72 6.40 -5.23
C ASP A 71 11.17 6.50 -3.78
N LEU A 72 10.50 5.82 -2.85
CA LEU A 72 10.93 5.73 -1.45
C LEU A 72 12.30 5.06 -1.29
N LYS A 73 12.58 3.99 -2.06
CA LYS A 73 13.89 3.32 -2.07
C LYS A 73 14.98 4.19 -2.68
N ARG A 74 14.69 4.87 -3.80
CA ARG A 74 15.61 5.83 -4.44
C ARG A 74 15.95 6.99 -3.52
N GLY A 75 15.00 7.44 -2.71
CA GLY A 75 15.21 8.44 -1.67
C GLY A 75 15.84 7.91 -0.38
N ALA A 76 16.28 6.65 -0.33
CA ALA A 76 16.86 6.00 0.85
C ALA A 76 15.96 6.03 2.10
N LEU A 77 14.63 6.12 1.94
CA LEU A 77 13.66 6.06 3.04
C LEU A 77 13.27 4.62 3.40
N LEU A 78 13.44 3.70 2.44
CA LEU A 78 13.30 2.26 2.64
C LEU A 78 14.61 1.56 2.32
N GLN A 79 14.86 0.42 2.97
CA GLN A 79 15.96 -0.46 2.62
C GLN A 79 15.81 -0.99 1.18
N THR A 80 16.94 -1.28 0.53
CA THR A 80 16.97 -1.69 -0.89
C THR A 80 16.25 -3.03 -1.11
N ASP A 81 16.50 -4.02 -0.25
CA ASP A 81 16.06 -5.40 -0.46
C ASP A 81 14.81 -5.77 0.34
N THR A 82 14.49 -4.99 1.37
CA THR A 82 13.36 -5.24 2.28
C THR A 82 12.37 -4.06 2.24
N LEU A 83 11.17 -4.27 2.77
CA LEU A 83 10.26 -3.16 3.06
C LEU A 83 10.40 -2.75 4.53
N ALA A 84 11.61 -2.41 4.94
CA ALA A 84 11.90 -1.84 6.24
C ALA A 84 12.32 -0.38 6.06
N LEU A 85 11.89 0.48 6.98
CA LEU A 85 12.35 1.87 7.02
C LEU A 85 13.81 1.94 7.44
N THR A 86 14.56 2.80 6.75
CA THR A 86 15.87 3.28 7.21
C THR A 86 15.71 4.22 8.40
N LYS A 87 16.80 4.73 8.94
CA LYS A 87 16.72 5.75 10.00
C LYS A 87 16.10 7.03 9.44
N GLU A 88 16.57 7.46 8.28
CA GLU A 88 16.10 8.62 7.54
C GLU A 88 14.63 8.49 7.17
N GLY A 89 14.19 7.28 6.78
CA GLY A 89 12.79 6.98 6.52
C GLY A 89 11.89 7.14 7.73
N ARG A 90 12.35 6.73 8.92
CA ARG A 90 11.59 6.92 10.18
C ARG A 90 11.52 8.38 10.56
N ASP A 91 12.63 9.09 10.49
CA ASP A 91 12.70 10.51 10.82
C ASP A 91 11.78 11.32 9.90
N PHE A 92 11.83 11.05 8.59
CA PHE A 92 10.92 11.64 7.62
C PHE A 92 9.46 11.30 7.94
N TYR A 93 9.14 10.02 8.18
CA TYR A 93 7.78 9.59 8.53
C TYR A 93 7.24 10.36 9.75
N TYR A 94 8.02 10.54 10.81
CA TYR A 94 7.56 11.29 11.99
C TYR A 94 7.25 12.76 11.70
N GLN A 95 7.95 13.38 10.75
CA GLN A 95 7.67 14.77 10.33
C GLN A 95 6.34 14.86 9.56
N VAL A 96 6.00 13.85 8.77
CA VAL A 96 4.82 13.88 7.86
C VAL A 96 3.63 13.06 8.36
N ALA A 97 3.76 12.33 9.47
CA ALA A 97 2.74 11.39 9.95
C ALA A 97 1.38 12.05 10.21
N SER A 98 1.37 13.33 10.59
CA SER A 98 0.17 14.12 10.86
C SER A 98 -0.66 14.43 9.60
N LEU A 99 -0.05 14.39 8.40
CA LEU A 99 -0.73 14.72 7.13
C LEU A 99 -1.90 13.78 6.83
N LEU A 100 -1.86 12.54 7.33
CA LEU A 100 -2.91 11.53 7.11
C LEU A 100 -3.92 11.45 8.26
N ARG A 101 -3.93 12.40 9.20
CA ARG A 101 -4.78 12.31 10.41
C ARG A 101 -6.28 12.29 10.08
N TYR A 102 -6.70 13.05 9.07
CA TYR A 102 -8.13 13.23 8.73
C TYR A 102 -8.57 12.41 7.51
N GLU A 103 -7.64 11.65 6.92
CA GLU A 103 -7.91 10.85 5.72
C GLU A 103 -8.57 9.52 6.10
N ARG A 104 -9.76 9.27 5.54
CA ARG A 104 -10.58 8.09 5.87
C ARG A 104 -9.91 6.79 5.44
N PHE A 105 -9.43 6.72 4.20
CA PHE A 105 -8.82 5.51 3.66
C PHE A 105 -7.54 5.07 4.42
N PRO A 106 -6.57 5.95 4.71
CA PRO A 106 -5.46 5.62 5.60
C PRO A 106 -5.91 5.10 6.98
N ALA A 107 -6.92 5.72 7.60
CA ALA A 107 -7.45 5.23 8.87
C ALA A 107 -8.05 3.82 8.74
N TYR A 108 -8.82 3.57 7.67
CA TYR A 108 -9.34 2.24 7.35
C TYR A 108 -8.21 1.22 7.16
N CYS A 109 -7.17 1.56 6.40
CA CYS A 109 -6.00 0.70 6.22
C CYS A 109 -5.34 0.36 7.56
N MET A 110 -5.18 1.32 8.47
CA MET A 110 -4.62 1.04 9.80
C MET A 110 -5.50 0.08 10.61
N ASN A 111 -6.82 0.27 10.59
CA ASN A 111 -7.77 -0.61 11.27
C ASN A 111 -7.77 -2.02 10.67
N LEU A 112 -7.73 -2.14 9.34
CA LEU A 112 -7.66 -3.42 8.66
C LEU A 112 -6.33 -4.13 8.95
N ALA A 113 -5.21 -3.41 8.90
CA ALA A 113 -3.90 -3.98 9.18
C ALA A 113 -3.78 -4.45 10.65
N ALA A 114 -4.42 -3.76 11.60
CA ALA A 114 -4.49 -4.21 12.99
C ALA A 114 -5.18 -5.59 13.13
N GLN A 115 -6.17 -5.90 12.29
CA GLN A 115 -6.79 -7.24 12.27
C GLN A 115 -5.83 -8.33 11.79
N TYR A 116 -4.81 -7.96 11.01
CA TYR A 116 -3.76 -8.85 10.51
C TYR A 116 -2.44 -8.74 11.28
N GLN A 117 -2.37 -7.99 12.38
CA GLN A 117 -1.09 -7.63 13.03
C GLN A 117 -0.21 -8.85 13.37
N HIS A 118 -0.83 -9.95 13.79
CA HIS A 118 -0.12 -11.19 14.12
C HIS A 118 0.06 -12.15 12.94
N ASN A 119 -0.56 -11.84 11.80
CA ASN A 119 -0.59 -12.72 10.63
C ASN A 119 -0.85 -11.94 9.33
N LEU A 120 0.12 -11.13 8.90
CA LEU A 120 0.05 -10.43 7.61
C LEU A 120 0.13 -11.38 6.42
N TRP A 121 0.68 -12.59 6.58
CA TRP A 121 0.72 -13.57 5.50
C TRP A 121 -0.68 -14.03 5.08
N ARG A 122 -1.65 -14.00 6.00
CA ARG A 122 -3.06 -14.33 5.74
C ARG A 122 -3.69 -13.49 4.63
N VAL A 123 -3.23 -12.24 4.46
CA VAL A 123 -3.63 -11.37 3.33
C VAL A 123 -3.41 -12.05 1.98
N ASN A 124 -2.29 -12.77 1.82
CA ASN A 124 -1.96 -13.47 0.58
C ASN A 124 -2.88 -14.66 0.30
N HIS A 125 -3.47 -15.23 1.34
CA HIS A 125 -4.45 -16.31 1.21
C HIS A 125 -5.84 -15.74 0.90
N GLU A 126 -6.29 -14.74 1.66
CA GLU A 126 -7.64 -14.18 1.54
C GLU A 126 -7.93 -13.57 0.18
N ILE A 127 -6.94 -12.98 -0.47
CA ILE A 127 -7.11 -12.38 -1.79
C ILE A 127 -7.62 -13.38 -2.84
N ILE A 128 -7.24 -14.66 -2.72
CA ILE A 128 -7.63 -15.72 -3.65
C ILE A 128 -9.14 -15.99 -3.59
N PHE A 129 -9.75 -15.74 -2.42
CA PHE A 129 -11.17 -15.94 -2.19
C PHE A 129 -12.01 -14.69 -2.51
N HIS A 130 -11.36 -13.53 -2.69
CA HIS A 130 -12.06 -12.28 -2.96
C HIS A 130 -12.83 -12.35 -4.30
N PRO A 131 -14.14 -12.02 -4.35
CA PRO A 131 -14.95 -12.16 -5.57
C PRO A 131 -14.41 -11.39 -6.77
N LEU A 132 -13.93 -10.16 -6.57
CA LEU A 132 -13.33 -9.35 -7.63
C LEU A 132 -12.04 -9.97 -8.20
N PHE A 133 -11.24 -10.60 -7.33
CA PHE A 133 -10.05 -11.31 -7.76
C PHE A 133 -10.46 -12.51 -8.62
N ARG A 134 -11.33 -13.39 -8.08
CA ARG A 134 -11.76 -14.64 -8.74
C ARG A 134 -12.39 -14.43 -10.11
N LYS A 135 -13.21 -13.39 -10.27
CA LYS A 135 -13.90 -13.07 -11.54
C LYS A 135 -12.97 -12.49 -12.61
N CYS A 136 -11.88 -11.83 -12.23
CA CYS A 136 -10.94 -11.22 -13.17
C CYS A 136 -10.04 -12.28 -13.83
N LYS A 137 -9.56 -12.07 -15.05
CA LYS A 137 -8.57 -12.97 -15.69
C LYS A 137 -7.14 -12.56 -15.33
N VAL A 138 -6.21 -13.51 -15.30
CA VAL A 138 -4.79 -13.21 -15.10
C VAL A 138 -4.30 -12.25 -16.19
N GLY A 139 -3.48 -11.27 -15.80
CA GLY A 139 -2.96 -10.20 -16.65
C GLY A 139 -3.94 -9.06 -16.91
N ARG A 140 -5.17 -9.12 -16.39
CA ARG A 140 -6.18 -8.06 -16.58
C ARG A 140 -6.31 -7.17 -15.36
N LYS A 141 -6.71 -5.92 -15.60
CA LYS A 141 -7.10 -4.97 -14.56
C LYS A 141 -8.35 -5.47 -13.84
N ILE A 142 -8.33 -5.40 -12.52
CA ILE A 142 -9.47 -5.70 -11.65
C ILE A 142 -10.30 -4.42 -11.51
N SER A 143 -11.58 -4.50 -11.86
CA SER A 143 -12.51 -3.39 -11.68
C SER A 143 -12.93 -3.29 -10.22
N LEU A 144 -12.47 -2.24 -9.54
CA LEU A 144 -12.95 -1.88 -8.21
C LEU A 144 -14.35 -1.25 -8.29
N PRO A 145 -15.14 -1.28 -7.20
CA PRO A 145 -16.40 -0.55 -7.13
C PRO A 145 -16.17 0.93 -7.46
N ALA A 146 -16.89 1.45 -8.45
CA ALA A 146 -16.76 2.85 -8.88
C ALA A 146 -17.33 3.82 -7.82
N LEU A 147 -16.88 5.07 -7.90
CA LEU A 147 -17.54 6.21 -7.28
C LEU A 147 -18.92 6.42 -7.90
#